data_AF-A0A413DEW0-F1
#
_entry.id   AF-A0A413DEW0-F1
#
_cell.length_a   1.000
_cell.length_b   1.000
_cell.length_c   1.000
_cell.angle_alpha   90.00
_cell.angle_beta   90.00
_cell.angle_gamma   90.00
#
_symmetry.space_group_name_H-M   'P 1'
#
loop_
_entity.id
_entity.type
_entity.pdbx_description
1 polymer ?
#
loop_
_entity_poly.entity_id
_entity_poly.type
_entity_poly.pdbx_seq_one_letter_code
_entity_poly.pdbx_strand_id
1 'polypeptide(L)' 'GWTMEQYEHQYRQAFAEAAKVADPTWRAGKPIPAGALDGITRESAESGRKSVDIKL' A
#
# COMPACT_ATOMS: atom_id res chain seq x y z
N GLY A 1 4.20 19.85 2.94
CA GLY A 1 4.84 18.59 3.39
C GLY A 1 3.82 17.77 4.11
N TRP A 2 3.83 16.45 3.95
CA TRP A 2 2.90 15.55 4.64
C TRP A 2 3.28 15.44 6.12
N THR A 3 2.29 15.21 7.00
CA THR A 3 2.56 14.87 8.40
C THR A 3 3.04 13.42 8.49
N MET A 4 3.87 13.09 9.50
CA MET A 4 4.37 11.73 9.72
C MET A 4 3.25 10.68 9.73
N GLU A 5 2.14 11.01 10.39
CA GLU A 5 0.97 10.14 10.49
C GLU A 5 0.34 9.83 9.11
N GLN A 6 0.32 10.80 8.20
CA GLN A 6 -0.15 10.58 6.82
C GLN A 6 0.79 9.67 6.03
N TYR A 7 2.11 9.79 6.26
CA TYR A 7 3.10 8.94 5.62
C TYR A 7 2.96 7.49 6.07
N GLU A 8 2.85 7.27 7.38
CA GLU A 8 2.65 5.94 7.97
C GLU A 8 1.35 5.28 7.51
N HIS A 9 0.26 6.05 7.40
CA HIS A 9 -1.03 5.54 6.94
C HIS A 9 -0.95 5.03 5.50
N GLN A 10 -0.37 5.81 4.59
CA GLN A 10 -0.24 5.43 3.18
C GLN A 10 0.62 4.19 2.99
N TYR A 11 1.77 4.13 3.69
CA TYR A 11 2.64 2.97 3.62
C TYR A 11 1.98 1.70 4.16
N ARG A 12 1.23 1.82 5.28
CA ARG A 12 0.44 0.70 5.82
C ARG A 12 -0.61 0.20 4.83
N GLN A 13 -1.30 1.11 4.14
CA GLN A 13 -2.29 0.73 3.13
C GLN A 13 -1.63 0.01 1.96
N ALA A 14 -0.56 0.57 1.39
CA ALA A 14 0.16 -0.06 0.29
C ALA A 14 0.64 -1.48 0.63
N PHE A 15 1.16 -1.68 1.84
CA PHE A 15 1.56 -3.00 2.31
C PHE A 15 0.40 -3.98 2.51
N ALA A 16 -0.71 -3.52 3.06
CA ALA A 16 -1.89 -4.35 3.26
C ALA A 16 -2.48 -4.81 1.92
N GLU A 17 -2.52 -3.91 0.93
CA GLU A 17 -3.00 -4.25 -0.41
C GLU A 17 -2.06 -5.23 -1.11
N ALA A 18 -0.75 -5.01 -1.04
CA ALA A 18 0.24 -5.92 -1.59
C ALA A 18 0.14 -7.33 -0.98
N ALA A 19 -0.01 -7.40 0.34
CA ALA A 19 -0.19 -8.66 1.05
C ALA A 19 -1.50 -9.36 0.66
N LYS A 20 -2.60 -8.64 0.45
CA LYS A 20 -3.87 -9.20 -0.04
C LYS A 20 -3.80 -9.67 -1.49
N VAL A 21 -3.04 -8.98 -2.35
CA VAL A 21 -2.82 -9.39 -3.74
C VAL A 21 -2.08 -10.73 -3.79
N ALA A 22 -1.08 -10.90 -2.94
CA ALA A 22 -0.30 -12.14 -2.84
C ALA A 22 -1.02 -13.26 -2.06
N ASP A 23 -1.78 -12.93 -1.01
CA ASP A 23 -2.62 -13.85 -0.24
C ASP A 23 -3.95 -13.16 0.10
N PRO A 24 -5.06 -13.47 -0.59
CA PRO A 24 -6.35 -12.84 -0.33
C PRO A 24 -6.93 -13.18 1.05
N THR A 25 -6.36 -14.17 1.75
CA THR A 25 -6.74 -14.52 3.12
C THR A 25 -5.92 -13.77 4.18
N TRP A 26 -4.97 -12.95 3.74
CA TRP A 26 -4.10 -12.17 4.61
C TRP A 26 -4.88 -11.15 5.43
N ARG A 27 -4.44 -10.97 6.68
CA ARG A 27 -5.06 -10.06 7.64
C ARG A 27 -3.99 -9.42 8.52
N ALA A 28 -4.26 -8.20 8.97
CA ALA A 28 -3.35 -7.46 9.85
C ALA A 28 -2.95 -8.32 11.06
N GLY A 29 -1.64 -8.39 11.33
CA GLY A 29 -1.06 -9.27 12.35
C GLY A 29 -0.50 -10.60 11.81
N LYS A 30 -0.79 -10.97 10.56
CA LYS A 30 -0.07 -12.04 9.87
C LYS A 30 1.22 -11.51 9.23
N PRO A 31 2.27 -12.35 9.11
CA PRO A 31 3.46 -11.98 8.35
C PRO A 31 3.09 -11.65 6.91
N ILE A 32 3.78 -10.68 6.31
CA ILE A 32 3.60 -10.35 4.89
C ILE A 32 4.19 -11.49 4.06
N PRO A 33 3.45 -12.04 3.08
CA PRO A 33 3.95 -13.11 2.23
C PRO A 33 5.22 -12.69 1.49
N ALA A 34 6.19 -13.59 1.40
CA ALA A 34 7.43 -13.35 0.67
C ALA A 34 7.12 -13.04 -0.81
N GLY A 35 7.75 -12.00 -1.36
CA GLY A 35 7.50 -11.54 -2.73
C GLY A 35 6.28 -10.63 -2.89
N ALA A 36 5.43 -10.46 -1.87
CA ALA A 36 4.29 -9.54 -1.96
C ALA A 36 4.72 -8.07 -2.14
N LEU A 37 5.90 -7.72 -1.62
CA LEU A 37 6.45 -6.38 -1.71
C LEU A 37 7.34 -6.15 -2.93
N ASP A 38 7.59 -7.18 -3.73
CA ASP A 38 8.55 -7.13 -4.85
C ASP A 38 8.16 -6.08 -5.91
N GLY A 39 6.85 -5.88 -6.10
CA GLY A 39 6.30 -4.84 -6.98
C GLY A 39 5.93 -3.52 -6.30
N ILE A 40 6.08 -3.39 -4.99
CA ILE A 40 5.72 -2.16 -4.26
C ILE A 40 6.92 -1.22 -4.24
N THR A 41 6.88 -0.24 -5.13
CA THR A 41 7.83 0.88 -5.10
C THR A 41 7.29 2.00 -4.21
N ARG A 42 8.20 2.79 -3.63
CA ARG A 42 7.85 3.98 -2.84
C ARG A 42 6.95 4.94 -3.63
N GLU A 43 7.29 5.16 -4.89
CA GLU A 43 6.47 5.93 -5.84
C GLU A 43 5.06 5.34 -6.01
N SER A 44 4.88 4.02 -6.03
CA SER A 44 3.56 3.38 -6.13
C SER A 44 2.76 3.53 -4.83
N ALA A 45 3.42 3.42 -3.67
CA ALA A 45 2.79 3.64 -2.37
C ALA A 45 2.34 5.11 -2.18
N GLU A 46 3.14 6.06 -2.66
CA GLU A 46 2.82 7.49 -2.62
C GLU A 46 1.86 7.91 -3.76
N SER A 47 1.77 7.15 -4.85
CA SER A 47 0.90 7.43 -6.01
C SER A 47 -0.53 6.88 -5.88
N GLY A 48 -0.82 6.03 -4.89
CA GLY A 48 -2.16 5.42 -4.68
C GLY A 48 -3.32 6.42 -4.51
N ARG A 49 -3.02 7.72 -4.36
CA ARG A 49 -4.00 8.82 -4.32
C ARG A 49 -4.09 9.69 -5.59
N LYS A 50 -3.26 9.48 -6.62
CA LYS A 50 -3.39 10.25 -7.89
C LYS A 50 -4.53 9.80 -8.79
N SER A 51 -5.17 8.67 -8.49
CA SER A 51 -6.30 8.14 -9.27
C SER A 51 -7.65 8.29 -8.55
N VAL A 52 -7.86 9.39 -7.83
CA VAL A 52 -9.20 9.78 -7.34
C VAL A 52 -9.49 11.27 -7.53
N ASP A 53 -9.15 11.83 -8.70
CA ASP A 53 -9.93 12.89 -9.38
C ASP A 53 -9.24 13.24 -10.72
N ILE A 54 -9.44 12.43 -11.74
CA ILE A 54 -9.39 12.92 -13.13
C ILE A 54 -10.75 12.53 -13.70
N LYS A 55 -11.76 13.31 -13.31
CA LYS A 55 -13.07 13.29 -13.93
C LYS A 55 -12.91 13.93 -15.32
N LEU A 56 -13.08 13.13 -16.37
CA LEU A 56 -13.31 13.60 -17.73
C LEU A 56 -14.66 14.35 -17.80
#